data_AF-A0A3B8YUR4-F1
#
_entry.id   AF-A0A3B8YUR4-F1
#
_cell.length_a   1.000
_cell.length_b   1.000
_cell.length_c   1.000
_cell.angle_alpha   90.00
_cell.angle_beta   90.00
_cell.angle_gamma   90.00
#
_symmetry.space_group_name_H-M   'P 1'
#
loop_
_entity.id
_entity.type
_entity.pdbx_description
1 polymer ?
#
loop_
_entity_poly.entity_id
_entity_poly.type
_entity_poly.pdbx_seq_one_letter_code
_entity_poly.pdbx_strand_id
1 'polypeptide(L)' 'MAAPLRVGTRGSDLARTQSGQAAALLEASGESTEMVIVRTSGDRLSKVSLAKVGG' A
#
# COMPACT_ATOMS: atom_id res chain seq x y z
N MET A 1 -14.80 8.56 -19.13
CA MET A 1 -14.50 7.98 -17.81
C MET A 1 -13.19 8.57 -17.33
N ALA A 2 -13.10 8.96 -16.05
CA ALA A 2 -11.83 9.34 -15.45
C ALA A 2 -10.93 8.10 -15.29
N ALA A 3 -9.60 8.29 -15.27
CA ALA A 3 -8.67 7.22 -15.00
C ALA A 3 -8.79 6.76 -13.53
N PRO A 4 -8.56 5.47 -13.21
CA PRO A 4 -8.66 4.97 -11.84
C PRO A 4 -7.62 5.60 -10.91
N LEU A 5 -8.03 5.81 -9.66
CA LEU A 5 -7.16 6.24 -8.57
C LEU A 5 -6.19 5.10 -8.22
N ARG A 6 -4.89 5.38 -8.32
CA ARG A 6 -3.84 4.40 -8.02
C ARG A 6 -3.53 4.41 -6.53
N VAL A 7 -3.84 3.32 -5.85
CA VAL A 7 -3.61 3.14 -4.40
C VAL A 7 -2.28 2.41 -4.20
N GLY A 8 -1.23 3.16 -3.86
CA GLY A 8 0.08 2.62 -3.54
C GLY A 8 0.10 1.94 -2.16
N THR A 9 0.60 0.70 -2.07
CA THR A 9 0.74 -0.01 -0.80
C THR A 9 2.01 -0.87 -0.71
N ARG A 10 2.45 -1.22 0.50
CA ARG A 10 3.52 -2.22 0.70
C ARG A 10 2.99 -3.62 0.40
N GLY A 11 3.91 -4.55 0.12
CA GLY A 11 3.55 -5.93 -0.22
C GLY A 11 3.09 -6.81 0.94
N SER A 12 3.18 -6.37 2.20
CA SER A 12 2.80 -7.17 3.36
C SER A 12 1.29 -7.37 3.45
N ASP A 13 0.85 -8.50 4.03
CA ASP A 13 -0.57 -8.81 4.18
C ASP A 13 -1.34 -7.73 4.93
N LEU A 14 -0.75 -7.19 6.00
CA LEU A 14 -1.35 -6.10 6.76
C LEU A 14 -1.53 -4.84 5.89
N ALA A 15 -0.52 -4.46 5.12
CA ALA A 15 -0.58 -3.27 4.27
C ALA A 15 -1.62 -3.44 3.16
N ARG A 16 -1.69 -4.63 2.55
CA ARG A 16 -2.72 -4.96 1.54
C ARG A 16 -4.13 -4.90 2.13
N THR A 17 -4.35 -5.41 3.34
CA THR A 17 -5.64 -5.33 4.03
C THR A 17 -6.04 -3.89 4.29
N GLN A 18 -5.14 -3.09 4.86
CA GLN A 18 -5.40 -1.67 5.18
C GLN A 18 -5.72 -0.86 3.91
N SER A 19 -4.91 -1.02 2.86
CA SER A 19 -5.13 -0.32 1.60
C SER A 19 -6.38 -0.82 0.86
N GLY A 20 -6.70 -2.10 0.96
CA GLY A 20 -7.96 -2.65 0.44
C GLY A 20 -9.19 -2.06 1.12
N GLN A 21 -9.14 -1.84 2.44
CA GLN A 21 -10.22 -1.15 3.16
C GLN A 21 -10.39 0.30 2.67
N ALA A 22 -9.29 1.03 2.46
CA ALA A 22 -9.35 2.38 1.92
C ALA A 22 -9.89 2.41 0.47
N ALA A 23 -9.46 1.47 -0.38
CA ALA A 23 -9.94 1.33 -1.74
C ALA A 23 -11.45 1.07 -1.79
N ALA A 24 -11.96 0.17 -0.94
CA ALA A 24 -13.39 -0.13 -0.86
C ALA A 24 -14.25 1.09 -0.48
N LEU A 25 -13.73 1.98 0.38
CA LEU A 25 -14.43 3.23 0.73
C LEU A 25 -14.46 4.21 -0.44
N LEU A 26 -13.36 4.31 -1.20
CA LEU A 26 -13.31 5.13 -2.43
C LEU A 26 -14.27 4.59 -3.49
N GLU A 27 -14.30 3.28 -3.68
CA GLU A 27 -15.23 2.61 -4.61
C GLU A 27 -16.69 2.81 -4.20
N ALA A 28 -16.99 2.74 -2.90
CA ALA A 28 -18.31 3.05 -2.37
C ALA A 28 -18.73 4.51 -2.61
N SER A 29 -17.77 5.44 -2.78
CA SER A 29 -18.02 6.83 -3.15
C SER A 29 -18.13 7.08 -4.67
N GLY A 30 -17.99 6.03 -5.49
CA GLY A 30 -18.12 6.10 -6.95
C GLY A 30 -16.80 6.27 -7.70
N GLU A 31 -15.66 6.24 -7.01
CA GLU A 31 -14.35 6.27 -7.65
C GLU A 31 -13.91 4.88 -8.12
N SER A 32 -13.18 4.80 -9.23
CA SER A 32 -12.52 3.55 -9.62
C SER A 32 -11.11 3.50 -9.03
N THR A 33 -10.68 2.35 -8.52
CA THR A 33 -9.35 2.21 -7.89
C THR A 33 -8.49 1.12 -8.53
N GLU A 34 -7.17 1.29 -8.47
CA GLU A 34 -6.18 0.31 -8.90
C GLU A 34 -5.11 0.15 -7.80
N MET A 35 -4.95 -1.05 -7.27
CA MET A 35 -3.96 -1.36 -6.24
C MET A 35 -2.56 -1.52 -6.85
N VAL A 36 -1.58 -0.75 -6.37
CA VAL A 36 -0.19 -0.75 -6.86
C VAL A 36 0.77 -1.10 -5.72
N ILE A 37 1.52 -2.19 -5.86
CA ILE A 37 2.55 -2.55 -4.88
C ILE A 37 3.80 -1.68 -5.09
N VAL A 38 4.16 -0.93 -4.04
CA VAL A 38 5.38 -0.13 -3.98
C VAL A 38 6.39 -0.86 -3.09
N ARG A 39 7.59 -1.09 -3.64
CA ARG A 39 8.71 -1.69 -2.89
C ARG A 39 9.49 -0.59 -2.17
N THR A 40 9.61 -0.72 -0.86
CA THR A 40 10.35 0.21 0.00
C THR A 40 11.67 -0.41 0.47
N SER A 41 12.62 0.41 0.93
CA SER A 41 13.88 -0.08 1.54
C SER A 41 13.60 -0.93 2.78
N GLY A 42 12.59 -0.55 3.58
CA GLY A 42 12.13 -1.31 4.75
C GLY A 42 11.63 -2.72 4.43
N ASP A 43 11.13 -2.98 3.22
CA ASP A 43 10.75 -4.35 2.79
C ASP A 43 11.97 -5.28 2.64
N ARG A 44 13.16 -4.72 2.35
CA ARG A 44 14.40 -5.48 2.18
C ARG A 44 15.11 -5.74 3.51
N LEU A 45 14.78 -4.97 4.55
CA LEU A 45 15.48 -4.94 5.82
C LEU A 45 14.85 -5.85 6.90
N SER A 46 13.99 -6.80 6.51
CA SER A 46 13.32 -7.74 7.42
C SER A 46 14.25 -8.60 8.30
N LYS A 47 15.56 -8.58 8.04
CA LYS A 47 16.59 -9.30 8.81
C LYS A 47 17.47 -8.38 9.68
N VAL A 48 17.24 -7.08 9.67
CA VAL A 48 18.03 -6.10 10.41
C VAL A 48 17.17 -5.49 11.50
N SER A 49 17.69 -5.42 12.73
CA SER A 49 17.00 -4.73 13.83
C SER A 49 16.63 -3.32 13.40
N LEU A 50 15.39 -2.89 13.64
CA LEU A 50 14.93 -1.52 13.36
C LEU A 50 15.87 -0.48 13.97
N ALA A 51 16.46 -0.76 15.13
CA ALA A 51 17.43 0.11 15.79
C ALA A 51 18.73 0.35 15.00
N LYS A 52 19.03 -0.49 14.00
CA LYS A 52 20.17 -0.36 13.07
C LYS A 52 19.78 0.26 11.74
N VAL A 53 18.48 0.42 11.47
CA VAL A 53 17.97 1.05 10.25
C VAL A 53 17.72 2.53 10.57
N GLY A 54 18.74 3.36 10.34
CA GLY A 54 18.60 4.82 10.37
C GLY A 54 17.77 5.30 9.17
N GLY A 55 16.98 6.36 9.40
CA GLY A 55 16.11 7.01 8.40
C GLY A 55 16.86 7.94 7.47
#